data_AF-A0A2E2MC21-F1
#
_entry.id   AF-A0A2E2MC21-F1
#
_cell.length_a   1.000
_cell.length_b   1.000
_cell.length_c   1.000
_cell.angle_alpha   90.00
_cell.angle_beta   90.00
_cell.angle_gamma   90.00
#
_symmetry.space_group_name_H-M   'P 1'
#
loop_
_entity.id
_entity.type
_entity.pdbx_description
1 polymer ?
#
loop_
_entity_poly.entity_id
_entity_poly.type
_entity_poly.pdbx_seq_one_letter_code
_entity_poly.pdbx_strand_id
1 'polypeptide(L)'
;MNGTDFIGLEEIEAARERIATTIRQTPVNLSEKLSTVAGVPVHLKLEHLQHTGSFKLRGAANAVARLSDKERAAGVVGVSTGNHGRGLAHAAKAAGVRSVICMSRLVPQVKVDGIRALGAEVRIVGKSQDEAQAEVDKLVADGMTMIPPFDHPDVIAGQGTLGLEIVEQVPDVETVAVPLSGGGLIAGVAAACKAKNKDIRIVGITMERGAAMIASLKAGEPVEVEELPTLADSLGGGIGLSNRYTFAMTRDLVDETYLIDEKQIATGIRHAYWQERQIVEGSGVVGIAALIAQKFKPKGPVALILSGGNVDMEQHFRVIGGEDVDLMEEGA
;
A
#
# COMPACT_ATOMS: atom_id res chain seq x y z
N MET A 1 20.96 -15.62 4.89
CA MET A 1 20.20 -15.77 3.63
C MET A 1 21.03 -15.08 2.56
N ASN A 2 21.77 -15.84 1.76
CA ASN A 2 22.53 -15.30 0.63
C ASN A 2 21.69 -15.59 -0.63
N GLY A 3 20.87 -14.63 -1.01
CA GLY A 3 20.05 -14.68 -2.23
C GLY A 3 19.76 -13.25 -2.64
N THR A 4 20.08 -12.89 -3.88
CA THR A 4 20.06 -11.54 -4.47
C THR A 4 18.70 -10.84 -4.48
N ASP A 5 17.68 -11.44 -3.88
CA ASP A 5 16.28 -11.02 -3.95
C ASP A 5 15.66 -10.75 -2.57
N PHE A 6 16.48 -10.62 -1.51
CA PHE A 6 16.04 -10.15 -0.20
C PHE A 6 16.45 -8.69 0.02
N ILE A 7 15.48 -7.84 0.39
CA ILE A 7 15.72 -6.43 0.73
C ILE A 7 15.81 -6.34 2.26
N GLY A 8 17.00 -6.02 2.78
CA GLY A 8 17.30 -6.05 4.20
C GLY A 8 17.30 -4.67 4.86
N LEU A 9 17.77 -4.65 6.12
CA LEU A 9 17.80 -3.45 6.94
C LEU A 9 18.68 -2.34 6.33
N GLU A 10 19.84 -2.71 5.76
CA GLU A 10 20.79 -1.75 5.19
C GLU A 10 20.16 -0.97 4.02
N GLU A 11 19.48 -1.65 3.10
CA GLU A 11 18.78 -0.99 1.99
C GLU A 11 17.66 -0.06 2.50
N ILE A 12 16.95 -0.47 3.56
CA ILE A 12 15.86 0.29 4.16
C ILE A 12 16.37 1.54 4.89
N GLU A 13 17.47 1.43 5.64
CA GLU A 13 18.10 2.58 6.30
C GLU A 13 18.63 3.59 5.27
N ALA A 14 19.29 3.10 4.22
CA ALA A 14 19.73 3.94 3.10
C ALA A 14 18.53 4.61 2.38
N ALA A 15 17.40 3.91 2.25
CA ALA A 15 16.17 4.49 1.71
C ALA A 15 15.63 5.61 2.61
N ARG A 16 15.63 5.42 3.94
CA ARG A 16 15.17 6.44 4.91
C ARG A 16 15.95 7.74 4.75
N GLU A 17 17.28 7.65 4.68
CA GLU A 17 18.14 8.84 4.48
C GLU A 17 17.82 9.54 3.15
N ARG A 18 17.68 8.76 2.06
CA ARG A 18 17.42 9.27 0.72
C ARG A 18 16.10 10.04 0.59
N ILE A 19 15.05 9.57 1.27
CA ILE A 19 13.70 10.12 1.12
C ILE A 19 13.30 11.09 2.23
N ALA A 20 14.16 11.34 3.23
CA ALA A 20 13.85 12.12 4.43
C ALA A 20 13.27 13.52 4.15
N THR A 21 13.64 14.16 3.04
CA THR A 21 13.15 15.49 2.63
C THR A 21 11.93 15.45 1.73
N THR A 22 11.56 14.26 1.22
CA THR A 22 10.44 14.05 0.29
C THR A 22 9.21 13.49 1.00
N ILE A 23 9.41 12.78 2.11
CA ILE A 23 8.32 12.20 2.90
C ILE A 23 8.14 12.93 4.22
N ARG A 24 6.96 12.77 4.81
CA ARG A 24 6.68 13.11 6.21
C ARG A 24 6.85 11.88 7.08
N GLN A 25 7.49 12.03 8.25
CA GLN A 25 7.34 11.07 9.35
C GLN A 25 5.92 11.20 9.90
N THR A 26 5.09 10.19 9.70
CA THR A 26 3.66 10.25 10.07
C THR A 26 3.47 9.98 11.56
N PRO A 27 2.44 10.58 12.19
CA PRO A 27 2.19 10.38 13.62
C PRO A 27 1.71 8.95 13.93
N VAL A 28 1.86 8.58 15.20
CA VAL A 28 1.26 7.39 15.79
C VAL A 28 0.34 7.82 16.91
N ASN A 29 -0.91 7.37 16.87
CA ASN A 29 -1.91 7.66 17.90
C ASN A 29 -2.28 6.38 18.66
N LEU A 30 -2.41 6.47 19.98
CA LEU A 30 -3.05 5.40 20.76
C LEU A 30 -4.57 5.45 20.53
N SER A 31 -5.18 4.32 20.21
CA SER A 31 -6.64 4.17 20.16
C SER A 31 -7.14 3.54 21.45
N GLU A 32 -7.78 4.32 22.32
CA GLU A 32 -8.36 3.83 23.57
C GLU A 32 -9.46 2.78 23.31
N LYS A 33 -10.27 3.01 22.27
CA LYS A 33 -11.39 2.12 21.95
C LYS A 33 -10.89 0.77 21.46
N LEU A 34 -9.91 0.74 20.56
CA LEU A 34 -9.33 -0.52 20.08
C LEU A 34 -8.47 -1.19 21.15
N SER A 35 -7.81 -0.41 22.02
CA SER A 35 -7.06 -0.98 23.15
C SER A 35 -7.98 -1.73 24.10
N THR A 36 -9.18 -1.19 24.36
CA THR A 36 -10.22 -1.87 25.15
C THR A 36 -10.68 -3.17 24.47
N VAL A 37 -10.87 -3.16 23.15
CA VAL A 37 -11.28 -4.35 22.38
C VAL A 37 -10.20 -5.43 22.41
N ALA A 38 -8.93 -5.04 22.24
CA ALA A 38 -7.81 -5.96 22.16
C ALA A 38 -7.32 -6.47 23.54
N GLY A 39 -7.60 -5.71 24.61
CA GLY A 39 -7.05 -5.97 25.95
C GLY A 39 -5.57 -5.60 26.09
N VAL A 40 -5.00 -4.90 25.11
CA VAL A 40 -3.60 -4.45 25.03
C VAL A 40 -3.55 -3.08 24.33
N PRO A 41 -2.46 -2.29 24.46
CA PRO A 41 -2.33 -1.02 23.73
C PRO A 41 -2.40 -1.22 22.21
N VAL A 42 -3.23 -0.42 21.54
CA VAL A 42 -3.36 -0.42 20.07
C VAL A 42 -2.99 0.95 19.53
N HIS A 43 -1.91 1.00 18.77
CA HIS A 43 -1.35 2.18 18.14
C HIS A 43 -1.75 2.21 16.66
N LEU A 44 -2.12 3.39 16.17
CA LEU A 44 -2.50 3.63 14.79
C LEU A 44 -1.39 4.43 14.11
N LYS A 45 -0.70 3.81 13.15
CA LYS A 45 0.29 4.49 12.31
C LYS A 45 -0.42 5.18 11.15
N LEU A 46 -0.49 6.51 11.19
CA LEU A 46 -1.37 7.33 10.36
C LEU A 46 -0.77 7.65 8.98
N GLU A 47 -0.49 6.62 8.19
CA GLU A 47 0.19 6.78 6.90
C GLU A 47 -0.70 7.39 5.80
N HIS A 48 -2.02 7.41 6.00
CA HIS A 48 -2.96 8.18 5.18
C HIS A 48 -2.72 9.69 5.25
N LEU A 49 -1.96 10.18 6.23
CA LEU A 49 -1.53 11.58 6.36
C LEU A 49 -0.21 11.92 5.65
N GLN A 50 0.35 10.97 4.89
CA GLN A 50 1.48 11.22 4.01
C GLN A 50 1.11 12.23 2.92
N HIS A 51 2.09 12.92 2.31
CA HIS A 51 1.84 14.03 1.38
C HIS A 51 0.88 13.71 0.22
N THR A 52 0.88 12.47 -0.28
CA THR A 52 -0.01 12.03 -1.37
C THR A 52 -1.27 11.32 -0.89
N GLY A 53 -1.47 11.22 0.43
CA GLY A 53 -2.59 10.53 1.06
C GLY A 53 -2.37 9.04 1.31
N SER A 54 -1.15 8.50 1.10
CA SER A 54 -0.83 7.09 1.35
C SER A 54 0.68 6.81 1.39
N PHE A 55 1.01 5.59 1.84
CA PHE A 55 2.38 5.08 1.96
C PHE A 55 3.16 5.04 0.64
N LYS A 56 2.47 4.99 -0.52
CA LYS A 56 3.09 4.75 -1.83
C LYS A 56 4.18 5.76 -2.18
N LEU A 57 4.12 6.97 -1.63
CA LEU A 57 5.15 7.98 -1.81
C LEU A 57 6.53 7.50 -1.36
N ARG A 58 6.63 6.68 -0.30
CA ARG A 58 7.93 6.27 0.24
C ARG A 58 8.73 5.45 -0.77
N GLY A 59 8.14 4.37 -1.28
CA GLY A 59 8.77 3.56 -2.33
C GLY A 59 8.95 4.31 -3.65
N ALA A 60 7.99 5.13 -4.06
CA ALA A 60 8.11 5.94 -5.27
C ALA A 60 9.27 6.94 -5.18
N ALA A 61 9.39 7.67 -4.07
CA ALA A 61 10.47 8.61 -3.81
C ALA A 61 11.83 7.90 -3.79
N ASN A 62 11.93 6.74 -3.15
CA ASN A 62 13.18 6.01 -3.09
C ASN A 62 13.60 5.50 -4.48
N ALA A 63 12.68 4.92 -5.25
CA ALA A 63 12.96 4.42 -6.59
C ALA A 63 13.34 5.56 -7.56
N VAL A 64 12.63 6.70 -7.52
CA VAL A 64 12.96 7.87 -8.36
C VAL A 64 14.33 8.46 -7.98
N ALA A 65 14.67 8.49 -6.70
CA ALA A 65 15.96 8.99 -6.23
C ALA A 65 17.14 8.03 -6.55
N ARG A 66 16.84 6.79 -6.99
CA ARG A 66 17.82 5.77 -7.38
C ARG A 66 18.07 5.68 -8.88
N LEU A 67 17.32 6.42 -9.69
CA LEU A 67 17.52 6.49 -11.13
C LEU A 67 18.92 6.97 -11.49
N SER A 68 19.54 6.30 -12.45
CA SER A 68 20.76 6.77 -13.12
C SER A 68 20.47 8.03 -13.95
N ASP A 69 21.52 8.77 -14.32
CA ASP A 69 21.37 9.98 -15.15
C ASP A 69 20.64 9.70 -16.48
N LYS A 70 20.89 8.52 -17.07
CA LYS A 70 20.21 8.08 -18.30
C LYS A 70 18.70 7.90 -18.08
N GLU A 71 18.33 7.21 -17.00
CA GLU A 71 16.93 6.95 -16.67
C GLU A 71 16.21 8.26 -16.26
N ARG A 72 16.88 9.14 -15.50
CA ARG A 72 16.36 10.47 -15.16
C ARG A 72 16.10 11.31 -16.41
N ALA A 73 17.00 11.29 -17.38
CA ALA A 73 16.84 12.02 -18.65
C ALA A 73 15.70 11.46 -19.50
N ALA A 74 15.50 10.13 -19.50
CA ALA A 74 14.39 9.50 -20.22
C ALA A 74 13.03 9.73 -19.53
N GLY A 75 13.02 9.86 -18.21
CA GLY A 75 11.81 10.02 -17.39
C GLY A 75 11.19 8.70 -16.97
N VAL A 76 10.23 8.80 -16.05
CA VAL A 76 9.54 7.65 -15.46
C VAL A 76 8.11 7.49 -15.99
N VAL A 77 7.65 6.25 -16.06
CA VAL A 77 6.30 5.92 -16.53
C VAL A 77 5.61 4.92 -15.59
N GLY A 78 4.28 4.98 -15.52
CA GLY A 78 3.49 3.97 -14.83
C GLY A 78 2.01 3.99 -15.24
N VAL A 79 1.31 2.91 -14.89
CA VAL A 79 -0.16 2.82 -14.96
C VAL A 79 -0.69 2.85 -13.53
N SER A 80 -1.46 3.89 -13.19
CA SER A 80 -2.24 3.93 -11.93
C SER A 80 -3.00 5.24 -11.83
N THR A 81 -4.29 5.14 -11.53
CA THR A 81 -5.15 6.28 -11.20
C THR A 81 -5.31 6.46 -9.69
N GLY A 82 -4.82 5.49 -8.90
CA GLY A 82 -4.88 5.50 -7.44
C GLY A 82 -3.56 5.93 -6.78
N ASN A 83 -3.29 5.32 -5.63
CA ASN A 83 -2.22 5.69 -4.73
C ASN A 83 -0.81 5.66 -5.36
N HIS A 84 -0.49 4.68 -6.21
CA HIS A 84 0.84 4.58 -6.84
C HIS A 84 1.11 5.74 -7.79
N GLY A 85 0.16 6.04 -8.69
CA GLY A 85 0.28 7.13 -9.65
C GLY A 85 0.49 8.49 -8.95
N ARG A 86 -0.22 8.74 -7.85
CA ARG A 86 -0.05 9.95 -7.03
C ARG A 86 1.35 10.00 -6.41
N GLY A 87 1.80 8.89 -5.83
CA GLY A 87 3.15 8.75 -5.26
C GLY A 87 4.24 9.02 -6.30
N LEU A 88 4.15 8.39 -7.46
CA LEU A 88 5.13 8.51 -8.55
C LEU A 88 5.17 9.93 -9.12
N ALA A 89 4.01 10.53 -9.41
CA ALA A 89 3.92 11.90 -9.91
C ALA A 89 4.56 12.90 -8.93
N HIS A 90 4.24 12.78 -7.64
CA HIS A 90 4.80 13.65 -6.61
C HIS A 90 6.32 13.48 -6.45
N ALA A 91 6.80 12.23 -6.36
CA ALA A 91 8.21 11.92 -6.27
C ALA A 91 9.02 12.43 -7.47
N ALA A 92 8.51 12.21 -8.68
CA ALA A 92 9.14 12.66 -9.91
C ALA A 92 9.21 14.19 -9.98
N LYS A 93 8.13 14.89 -9.64
CA LYS A 93 8.11 16.36 -9.56
C LYS A 93 9.12 16.89 -8.55
N ALA A 94 9.19 16.30 -7.35
CA ALA A 94 10.16 16.70 -6.33
C ALA A 94 11.61 16.50 -6.79
N ALA A 95 11.88 15.46 -7.59
CA ALA A 95 13.18 15.18 -8.17
C ALA A 95 13.48 15.94 -9.48
N GLY A 96 12.53 16.71 -10.03
CA GLY A 96 12.68 17.33 -11.35
C GLY A 96 12.79 16.31 -12.50
N VAL A 97 12.21 15.12 -12.34
CA VAL A 97 12.18 14.06 -13.34
C VAL A 97 10.83 14.10 -14.05
N ARG A 98 10.84 14.00 -15.38
CA ARG A 98 9.63 13.88 -16.18
C ARG A 98 8.87 12.61 -15.80
N SER A 99 7.57 12.71 -15.56
CA SER A 99 6.71 11.55 -15.28
C SER A 99 5.52 11.50 -16.22
N VAL A 100 5.24 10.29 -16.74
CA VAL A 100 4.07 9.99 -17.57
C VAL A 100 3.20 8.96 -16.85
N ILE A 101 1.93 9.28 -16.66
CA ILE A 101 0.95 8.34 -16.09
C ILE A 101 -0.07 7.99 -17.16
N CYS A 102 -0.08 6.72 -17.57
CA CYS A 102 -1.05 6.21 -18.53
C CYS A 102 -2.34 5.81 -17.83
N MET A 103 -3.47 6.17 -18.44
CA MET A 103 -4.81 6.00 -17.89
C MET A 103 -5.80 5.62 -19.00
N SER A 104 -6.81 4.80 -18.68
CA SER A 104 -7.89 4.50 -19.62
C SER A 104 -8.88 5.67 -19.74
N ARG A 105 -9.68 5.70 -20.82
CA ARG A 105 -10.74 6.71 -21.00
C ARG A 105 -11.89 6.60 -20.00
N LEU A 106 -11.97 5.51 -19.24
CA LEU A 106 -13.03 5.27 -18.25
C LEU A 106 -12.72 5.92 -16.90
N VAL A 107 -11.51 6.43 -16.72
CA VAL A 107 -11.08 7.03 -15.46
C VAL A 107 -11.83 8.34 -15.22
N PRO A 108 -12.50 8.51 -14.07
CA PRO A 108 -13.19 9.76 -13.74
C PRO A 108 -12.25 10.97 -13.82
N GLN A 109 -12.74 12.07 -14.38
CA GLN A 109 -11.94 13.27 -14.63
C GLN A 109 -11.29 13.83 -13.35
N VAL A 110 -11.95 13.71 -12.19
CA VAL A 110 -11.39 14.11 -10.89
C VAL A 110 -10.09 13.37 -10.54
N LYS A 111 -9.96 12.08 -10.88
CA LYS A 111 -8.74 11.29 -10.66
C LYS A 111 -7.63 11.72 -11.63
N VAL A 112 -7.99 11.99 -12.89
CA VAL A 112 -7.08 12.53 -13.91
C VAL A 112 -6.49 13.88 -13.47
N ASP A 113 -7.35 14.79 -13.01
CA ASP A 113 -6.94 16.13 -12.61
C ASP A 113 -6.07 16.10 -11.35
N GLY A 114 -6.36 15.19 -10.41
CA GLY A 114 -5.50 14.96 -9.25
C GLY A 114 -4.06 14.59 -9.61
N ILE A 115 -3.86 13.74 -10.62
CA ILE A 115 -2.52 13.38 -11.10
C ILE A 115 -1.86 14.53 -11.86
N ARG A 116 -2.60 15.27 -12.70
CA ARG A 116 -2.06 16.46 -13.40
C ARG A 116 -1.62 17.54 -12.43
N ALA A 117 -2.38 17.77 -11.35
CA ALA A 117 -2.03 18.74 -10.31
C ALA A 117 -0.70 18.39 -9.61
N LEU A 118 -0.33 17.10 -9.57
CA LEU A 118 0.95 16.62 -9.07
C LEU A 118 2.10 16.78 -10.08
N GLY A 119 1.84 17.31 -11.28
CA GLY A 119 2.86 17.66 -12.28
C GLY A 119 3.21 16.54 -13.25
N ALA A 120 2.45 15.44 -13.27
CA ALA A 120 2.64 14.37 -14.24
C ALA A 120 1.97 14.68 -15.58
N GLU A 121 2.60 14.25 -16.67
CA GLU A 121 1.97 14.14 -17.98
C GLU A 121 0.97 12.99 -17.94
N VAL A 122 -0.32 13.27 -18.16
CA VAL A 122 -1.33 12.21 -18.24
C VAL A 122 -1.59 11.84 -19.68
N ARG A 123 -1.36 10.57 -20.02
CA ARG A 123 -1.71 9.98 -21.32
C ARG A 123 -2.98 9.14 -21.19
N ILE A 124 -4.07 9.66 -21.74
CA ILE A 124 -5.34 8.93 -21.78
C ILE A 124 -5.36 8.05 -23.03
N VAL A 125 -5.18 6.75 -22.86
CA VAL A 125 -5.11 5.76 -23.95
C VAL A 125 -6.00 4.58 -23.63
N GLY A 126 -6.72 4.12 -24.66
CA GLY A 126 -7.50 2.91 -24.60
C GLY A 126 -8.81 3.00 -23.79
N LYS A 127 -9.47 1.86 -23.68
CA LYS A 127 -10.75 1.68 -22.98
C LYS A 127 -10.65 0.72 -21.78
N SER A 128 -9.47 0.20 -21.48
CA SER A 128 -9.20 -0.67 -20.33
C SER A 128 -7.85 -0.34 -19.69
N GLN A 129 -7.60 -0.88 -18.50
CA GLN A 129 -6.30 -0.77 -17.84
C GLN A 129 -5.21 -1.51 -18.63
N ASP A 130 -5.53 -2.66 -19.23
CA ASP A 130 -4.60 -3.43 -20.07
C ASP A 130 -4.14 -2.63 -21.29
N GLU A 131 -5.05 -1.90 -21.94
CA GLU A 131 -4.70 -1.02 -23.05
C GLU A 131 -3.82 0.16 -22.60
N ALA A 132 -4.03 0.67 -21.38
CA ALA A 132 -3.17 1.69 -20.79
C ALA A 132 -1.78 1.12 -20.42
N GLN A 133 -1.70 -0.12 -19.96
CA GLN A 133 -0.44 -0.82 -19.72
C GLN A 133 0.34 -1.06 -21.03
N ALA A 134 -0.34 -1.43 -22.12
CA ALA A 134 0.29 -1.57 -23.42
C ALA A 134 0.94 -0.25 -23.92
N GLU A 135 0.40 0.91 -23.53
CA GLU A 135 1.05 2.21 -23.80
C GLU A 135 2.29 2.44 -22.91
N VAL A 136 2.25 2.01 -21.65
CA VAL A 136 3.43 1.99 -20.77
C VAL A 136 4.53 1.12 -21.39
N ASP A 137 4.19 -0.07 -21.88
CA ASP A 137 5.16 -1.00 -22.48
C ASP A 137 5.86 -0.40 -23.70
N LYS A 138 5.11 0.34 -24.54
CA LYS A 138 5.69 1.10 -25.66
C LYS A 138 6.65 2.19 -25.18
N LEU A 139 6.24 2.97 -24.18
CA LEU A 139 7.08 4.03 -23.61
C LEU A 139 8.36 3.48 -22.99
N VAL A 140 8.29 2.30 -22.38
CA VAL A 140 9.45 1.58 -21.87
C VAL A 140 10.35 1.11 -23.01
N ALA A 141 9.79 0.56 -24.09
CA ALA A 141 10.54 0.20 -25.29
C ALA A 141 11.23 1.43 -25.94
N ASP A 142 10.63 2.60 -25.83
CA ASP A 142 11.18 3.90 -26.26
C ASP A 142 12.20 4.50 -25.27
N GLY A 143 12.47 3.80 -24.16
CA GLY A 143 13.55 4.11 -23.22
C GLY A 143 13.13 4.75 -21.90
N MET A 144 11.83 5.00 -21.65
CA MET A 144 11.37 5.45 -20.34
C MET A 144 11.53 4.34 -19.28
N THR A 145 11.67 4.75 -18.02
CA THR A 145 11.82 3.80 -16.90
C THR A 145 10.48 3.55 -16.22
N MET A 146 9.98 2.32 -16.24
CA MET A 146 8.80 1.96 -15.48
C MET A 146 9.15 1.77 -14.01
N ILE A 147 8.38 2.40 -13.11
CA ILE A 147 8.47 2.15 -11.67
C ILE A 147 7.27 1.30 -11.24
N PRO A 148 7.47 0.01 -10.90
CA PRO A 148 6.40 -0.88 -10.48
C PRO A 148 5.74 -0.42 -9.15
N PRO A 149 4.48 -0.79 -8.91
CA PRO A 149 3.78 -0.40 -7.68
C PRO A 149 4.21 -1.17 -6.43
N PHE A 150 4.90 -2.31 -6.55
CA PHE A 150 5.31 -3.13 -5.40
C PHE A 150 6.55 -4.00 -5.63
N ASP A 151 6.63 -4.78 -6.70
CA ASP A 151 7.67 -5.80 -6.89
C ASP A 151 8.97 -5.20 -7.47
N HIS A 152 9.61 -4.35 -6.68
CA HIS A 152 10.84 -3.67 -7.05
C HIS A 152 11.68 -3.39 -5.80
N PRO A 153 13.00 -3.66 -5.80
CA PRO A 153 13.83 -3.57 -4.58
C PRO A 153 13.80 -2.17 -3.96
N ASP A 154 13.97 -1.12 -4.77
CA ASP A 154 13.91 0.26 -4.25
C ASP A 154 12.51 0.65 -3.75
N VAL A 155 11.45 0.09 -4.32
CA VAL A 155 10.08 0.36 -3.84
C VAL A 155 9.89 -0.26 -2.47
N ILE A 156 10.27 -1.54 -2.31
CA ILE A 156 10.20 -2.29 -1.05
C ILE A 156 11.03 -1.61 0.03
N ALA A 157 12.27 -1.23 -0.28
CA ALA A 157 13.16 -0.54 0.66
C ALA A 157 12.55 0.79 1.14
N GLY A 158 11.97 1.58 0.22
CA GLY A 158 11.27 2.80 0.58
C GLY A 158 10.04 2.53 1.46
N GLN A 159 9.22 1.52 1.16
CA GLN A 159 8.09 1.19 2.03
C GLN A 159 8.55 0.71 3.43
N GLY A 160 9.67 0.01 3.51
CA GLY A 160 10.24 -0.48 4.77
C GLY A 160 10.64 0.61 5.76
N THR A 161 10.86 1.84 5.29
CA THR A 161 11.10 2.99 6.18
C THR A 161 9.95 3.22 7.16
N LEU A 162 8.72 2.80 6.79
CA LEU A 162 7.58 2.83 7.69
C LEU A 162 7.75 1.88 8.88
N GLY A 163 8.36 0.70 8.66
CA GLY A 163 8.66 -0.25 9.73
C GLY A 163 9.68 0.28 10.72
N LEU A 164 10.69 1.02 10.24
CA LEU A 164 11.65 1.73 11.11
C LEU A 164 10.94 2.75 12.00
N GLU A 165 10.07 3.57 11.41
CA GLU A 165 9.30 4.56 12.18
C GLU A 165 8.40 3.89 13.24
N ILE A 166 7.75 2.76 12.91
CA ILE A 166 6.90 2.03 13.86
C ILE A 166 7.69 1.55 15.07
N VAL A 167 8.84 0.91 14.87
CA VAL A 167 9.65 0.39 16.00
C VAL A 167 10.34 1.49 16.81
N GLU A 168 10.52 2.68 16.23
CA GLU A 168 11.04 3.86 16.95
C GLU A 168 9.94 4.58 17.75
N GLN A 169 8.72 4.67 17.18
CA GLN A 169 7.59 5.35 17.81
C GLN A 169 6.81 4.47 18.80
N VAL A 170 6.90 3.14 18.67
CA VAL A 170 6.31 2.15 19.58
C VAL A 170 7.39 1.10 19.93
N PRO A 171 8.35 1.43 20.83
CA PRO A 171 9.52 0.58 21.07
C PRO A 171 9.22 -0.81 21.65
N ASP A 172 8.05 -0.99 22.26
CA ASP A 172 7.55 -2.23 22.86
C ASP A 172 6.51 -2.95 21.99
N VAL A 173 6.41 -2.59 20.70
CA VAL A 173 5.50 -3.26 19.77
C VAL A 173 5.78 -4.76 19.68
N GLU A 174 4.74 -5.58 19.82
CA GLU A 174 4.81 -7.04 19.71
C GLU A 174 4.10 -7.56 18.46
N THR A 175 3.16 -6.78 17.91
CA THR A 175 2.42 -7.16 16.70
C THR A 175 2.24 -5.97 15.77
N VAL A 176 2.57 -6.14 14.49
CA VAL A 176 2.33 -5.14 13.45
C VAL A 176 1.37 -5.73 12.42
N ALA A 177 0.20 -5.11 12.27
CA ALA A 177 -0.80 -5.50 11.29
C ALA A 177 -0.71 -4.62 10.05
N VAL A 178 -0.50 -5.25 8.90
CA VAL A 178 -0.18 -4.58 7.64
C VAL A 178 -1.19 -4.98 6.56
N PRO A 179 -1.76 -4.01 5.81
CA PRO A 179 -2.56 -4.33 4.64
C PRO A 179 -1.76 -5.12 3.60
N LEU A 180 -2.33 -6.19 3.08
CA LEU A 180 -1.69 -7.15 2.19
C LEU A 180 -2.35 -7.16 0.81
N SER A 181 -1.52 -6.92 -0.21
CA SER A 181 -1.87 -6.96 -1.64
C SER A 181 -0.66 -7.55 -2.38
N GLY A 182 -0.07 -6.85 -3.36
CA GLY A 182 1.18 -7.23 -4.04
C GLY A 182 2.43 -7.33 -3.14
N GLY A 183 2.31 -7.11 -1.83
CA GLY A 183 3.35 -7.43 -0.84
C GLY A 183 4.44 -6.38 -0.62
N GLY A 184 4.52 -5.32 -1.44
CA GLY A 184 5.60 -4.32 -1.32
C GLY A 184 5.66 -3.61 0.04
N LEU A 185 4.49 -3.27 0.61
CA LEU A 185 4.41 -2.66 1.94
C LEU A 185 4.81 -3.65 3.05
N ILE A 186 4.17 -4.81 3.08
CA ILE A 186 4.38 -5.79 4.15
C ILE A 186 5.80 -6.34 4.13
N ALA A 187 6.39 -6.58 2.94
CA ALA A 187 7.74 -7.10 2.82
C ALA A 187 8.76 -6.13 3.44
N GLY A 188 8.66 -4.84 3.09
CA GLY A 188 9.54 -3.82 3.64
C GLY A 188 9.34 -3.61 5.15
N VAL A 189 8.09 -3.50 5.60
CA VAL A 189 7.77 -3.31 7.02
C VAL A 189 8.23 -4.52 7.85
N ALA A 190 7.95 -5.74 7.38
CA ALA A 190 8.36 -6.97 8.04
C ALA A 190 9.88 -7.07 8.17
N ALA A 191 10.62 -6.76 7.09
CA ALA A 191 12.08 -6.78 7.09
C ALA A 191 12.65 -5.80 8.13
N ALA A 192 12.15 -4.57 8.17
CA ALA A 192 12.57 -3.56 9.15
C ALA A 192 12.25 -3.98 10.60
N CYS A 193 11.02 -4.43 10.86
CA CYS A 193 10.59 -4.85 12.19
C CYS A 193 11.36 -6.08 12.68
N LYS A 194 11.49 -7.13 11.86
CA LYS A 194 12.18 -8.37 12.23
C LYS A 194 13.69 -8.17 12.39
N ALA A 195 14.29 -7.20 11.68
CA ALA A 195 15.68 -6.83 11.90
C ALA A 195 15.92 -6.17 13.27
N LYS A 196 14.94 -5.41 13.78
CA LYS A 196 14.98 -4.85 15.14
C LYS A 196 14.74 -5.91 16.20
N ASN A 197 13.69 -6.72 16.02
CA ASN A 197 13.33 -7.82 16.89
C ASN A 197 12.57 -8.90 16.09
N LYS A 198 13.21 -10.06 15.92
CA LYS A 198 12.66 -11.20 15.17
C LYS A 198 11.34 -11.75 15.74
N ASP A 199 11.07 -11.48 17.02
CA ASP A 199 9.88 -11.97 17.71
C ASP A 199 8.66 -11.05 17.51
N ILE A 200 8.82 -9.86 16.91
CA ILE A 200 7.69 -9.02 16.49
C ILE A 200 6.87 -9.78 15.48
N ARG A 201 5.59 -10.01 15.79
CA ARG A 201 4.65 -10.72 14.92
C ARG A 201 4.15 -9.82 13.80
N ILE A 202 4.28 -10.25 12.57
CA ILE A 202 3.78 -9.56 11.38
C ILE A 202 2.50 -10.25 10.91
N VAL A 203 1.41 -9.49 10.85
CA VAL A 203 0.10 -9.97 10.44
C VAL A 203 -0.31 -9.28 9.14
N GLY A 204 -0.44 -10.05 8.06
CA GLY A 204 -0.97 -9.57 6.79
C GLY A 204 -2.50 -9.63 6.75
N ILE A 205 -3.16 -8.58 6.30
CA ILE A 205 -4.63 -8.54 6.24
C ILE A 205 -5.08 -8.09 4.87
N THR A 206 -5.99 -8.84 4.27
CA THR A 206 -6.56 -8.53 2.95
C THR A 206 -8.04 -8.86 2.89
N MET A 207 -8.73 -8.41 1.84
CA MET A 207 -10.14 -8.70 1.61
C MET A 207 -10.34 -10.13 1.10
N GLU A 208 -11.51 -10.72 1.36
CA GLU A 208 -11.89 -12.04 0.79
C GLU A 208 -11.95 -12.01 -0.74
N ARG A 209 -12.38 -10.88 -1.30
CA ARG A 209 -12.61 -10.66 -2.72
C ARG A 209 -11.31 -10.33 -3.47
N GLY A 210 -10.58 -11.34 -3.95
CA GLY A 210 -9.38 -11.16 -4.79
C GLY A 210 -8.05 -11.19 -4.04
N ALA A 211 -7.94 -11.99 -2.98
CA ALA A 211 -6.74 -12.14 -2.15
C ALA A 211 -5.54 -12.85 -2.83
N ALA A 212 -4.97 -12.26 -3.88
CA ALA A 212 -3.96 -12.89 -4.74
C ALA A 212 -2.73 -13.42 -3.98
N MET A 213 -2.20 -12.65 -3.02
CA MET A 213 -1.02 -13.07 -2.26
C MET A 213 -1.32 -14.26 -1.35
N ILE A 214 -2.47 -14.30 -0.69
CA ILE A 214 -2.83 -15.45 0.17
C ILE A 214 -3.06 -16.70 -0.68
N ALA A 215 -3.74 -16.57 -1.83
CA ALA A 215 -3.91 -17.67 -2.77
C ALA A 215 -2.54 -18.21 -3.24
N SER A 216 -1.61 -17.31 -3.56
CA SER A 216 -0.25 -17.65 -3.99
C SER A 216 0.55 -18.35 -2.89
N LEU A 217 0.50 -17.84 -1.65
CA LEU A 217 1.16 -18.47 -0.50
C LEU A 217 0.64 -19.89 -0.25
N LYS A 218 -0.67 -20.10 -0.40
CA LYS A 218 -1.30 -21.42 -0.28
C LYS A 218 -0.89 -22.37 -1.41
N ALA A 219 -0.74 -21.86 -2.63
CA ALA A 219 -0.29 -22.64 -3.79
C ALA A 219 1.23 -22.93 -3.75
N GLY A 220 2.00 -22.12 -3.04
CA GLY A 220 3.46 -22.20 -3.00
C GLY A 220 4.16 -21.46 -4.15
N GLU A 221 3.39 -20.83 -5.03
CA GLU A 221 3.87 -20.04 -6.17
C GLU A 221 2.86 -18.92 -6.52
N PRO A 222 3.28 -17.85 -7.23
CA PRO A 222 2.35 -16.84 -7.73
C PRO A 222 1.25 -17.42 -8.61
N VAL A 223 -0.01 -17.11 -8.31
CA VAL A 223 -1.18 -17.55 -9.08
C VAL A 223 -2.10 -16.38 -9.43
N GLU A 224 -2.88 -16.54 -10.49
CA GLU A 224 -3.96 -15.62 -10.82
C GLU A 224 -5.19 -15.88 -9.94
N VAL A 225 -5.90 -14.80 -9.61
CA VAL A 225 -7.19 -14.84 -8.92
C VAL A 225 -8.16 -13.93 -9.65
N GLU A 226 -9.44 -14.27 -9.59
CA GLU A 226 -10.49 -13.35 -10.04
C GLU A 226 -10.54 -12.14 -9.10
N GLU A 227 -10.51 -10.95 -9.69
CA GLU A 227 -10.68 -9.69 -8.97
C GLU A 227 -12.15 -9.30 -8.95
N LEU A 228 -12.68 -9.05 -7.75
CA LEU A 228 -14.08 -8.69 -7.54
C LEU A 228 -14.17 -7.30 -6.88
N PRO A 229 -15.21 -6.51 -7.18
CA PRO A 229 -15.48 -5.24 -6.50
C PRO A 229 -15.43 -5.32 -4.97
N THR A 230 -14.68 -4.42 -4.36
CA THR A 230 -14.46 -4.35 -2.90
C THR A 230 -14.27 -2.90 -2.43
N LEU A 231 -14.67 -2.61 -1.19
CA LEU A 231 -14.38 -1.37 -0.49
C LEU A 231 -12.86 -1.20 -0.25
N ALA A 232 -12.09 -2.29 -0.27
CA ALA A 232 -10.64 -2.28 -0.20
C ALA A 232 -9.98 -2.31 -1.59
N ASP A 233 -10.43 -1.44 -2.49
CA ASP A 233 -10.04 -1.38 -3.90
C ASP A 233 -8.51 -1.32 -4.14
N SER A 234 -7.78 -0.59 -3.29
CA SER A 234 -6.32 -0.47 -3.38
C SER A 234 -5.55 -1.71 -2.93
N LEU A 235 -6.24 -2.76 -2.44
CA LEU A 235 -5.65 -4.07 -2.20
C LEU A 235 -5.82 -5.04 -3.37
N GLY A 236 -6.69 -4.70 -4.34
CA GLY A 236 -6.98 -5.51 -5.53
C GLY A 236 -5.76 -5.75 -6.43
N GLY A 237 -5.99 -6.59 -7.44
CA GLY A 237 -5.00 -6.99 -8.44
C GLY A 237 -4.13 -8.20 -8.07
N GLY A 238 -3.57 -8.83 -9.10
CA GLY A 238 -2.61 -9.93 -8.96
C GLY A 238 -1.24 -9.49 -8.46
N ILE A 239 -0.44 -10.47 -7.99
CA ILE A 239 0.94 -10.22 -7.55
C ILE A 239 1.99 -10.33 -8.68
N GLY A 240 1.55 -10.70 -9.88
CA GLY A 240 2.37 -10.99 -11.06
C GLY A 240 2.92 -12.43 -11.05
N LEU A 241 2.76 -13.16 -12.15
CA LEU A 241 3.26 -14.55 -12.25
C LEU A 241 4.79 -14.63 -12.23
N SER A 242 5.47 -13.56 -12.64
CA SER A 242 6.92 -13.41 -12.57
C SER A 242 7.38 -12.64 -11.33
N ASN A 243 6.61 -12.65 -10.24
CA ASN A 243 6.97 -11.98 -8.99
C ASN A 243 8.34 -12.46 -8.50
N ARG A 244 9.25 -11.51 -8.26
CA ARG A 244 10.64 -11.80 -7.94
C ARG A 244 10.96 -11.63 -6.45
N TYR A 245 10.37 -10.63 -5.79
CA TYR A 245 10.79 -10.23 -4.45
C TYR A 245 9.67 -10.44 -3.43
N THR A 246 8.51 -9.84 -3.66
CA THR A 246 7.52 -9.68 -2.58
C THR A 246 6.85 -10.98 -2.16
N PHE A 247 6.67 -11.95 -3.08
CA PHE A 247 6.15 -13.29 -2.74
C PHE A 247 7.07 -14.02 -1.76
N ALA A 248 8.36 -14.15 -2.10
CA ALA A 248 9.34 -14.84 -1.26
C ALA A 248 9.50 -14.14 0.10
N MET A 249 9.62 -12.81 0.11
CA MET A 249 9.72 -12.05 1.36
C MET A 249 8.46 -12.18 2.22
N THR A 250 7.26 -12.18 1.62
CA THR A 250 6.01 -12.36 2.36
C THR A 250 5.97 -13.76 2.98
N ARG A 251 6.29 -14.80 2.20
CA ARG A 251 6.35 -16.19 2.68
C ARG A 251 7.32 -16.35 3.87
N ASP A 252 8.47 -15.69 3.80
CA ASP A 252 9.55 -15.92 4.75
C ASP A 252 9.47 -15.02 6.00
N LEU A 253 8.80 -13.87 5.93
CA LEU A 253 8.78 -12.87 7.00
C LEU A 253 7.41 -12.66 7.68
N VAL A 254 6.31 -13.02 7.02
CA VAL A 254 4.96 -12.81 7.56
C VAL A 254 4.53 -14.04 8.35
N ASP A 255 4.16 -13.82 9.62
CA ASP A 255 3.81 -14.91 10.51
C ASP A 255 2.41 -15.46 10.18
N GLU A 256 1.44 -14.58 9.93
CA GLU A 256 0.04 -14.96 9.70
C GLU A 256 -0.66 -14.02 8.71
N THR A 257 -1.66 -14.55 8.01
CA THR A 257 -2.49 -13.78 7.08
C THR A 257 -3.97 -14.00 7.35
N TYR A 258 -4.78 -12.93 7.28
CA TYR A 258 -6.22 -12.97 7.54
C TYR A 258 -7.02 -12.34 6.41
N LEU A 259 -8.19 -12.94 6.16
CA LEU A 259 -9.21 -12.43 5.26
C LEU A 259 -10.30 -11.70 6.04
N ILE A 260 -10.74 -10.57 5.49
CA ILE A 260 -11.91 -9.82 5.96
C ILE A 260 -12.94 -9.62 4.86
N ASP A 261 -14.21 -9.67 5.24
CA ASP A 261 -15.34 -9.43 4.33
C ASP A 261 -15.68 -7.93 4.21
N GLU A 262 -16.54 -7.58 3.26
CA GLU A 262 -16.95 -6.21 2.99
C GLU A 262 -17.63 -5.53 4.19
N LYS A 263 -18.41 -6.29 4.99
CA LYS A 263 -19.09 -5.74 6.18
C LYS A 263 -18.08 -5.40 7.28
N GLN A 264 -17.04 -6.20 7.41
CA GLN A 264 -15.91 -5.93 8.31
C GLN A 264 -15.13 -4.71 7.84
N ILE A 265 -14.86 -4.57 6.54
CA ILE A 265 -14.20 -3.37 5.98
C ILE A 265 -15.05 -2.12 6.25
N ALA A 266 -16.35 -2.16 5.97
CA ALA A 266 -17.28 -1.07 6.26
C ALA A 266 -17.30 -0.69 7.76
N THR A 267 -17.24 -1.69 8.64
CA THR A 267 -17.11 -1.48 10.10
C THR A 267 -15.80 -0.77 10.44
N GLY A 268 -14.69 -1.14 9.79
CA GLY A 268 -13.40 -0.46 9.92
C GLY A 268 -13.47 1.01 9.50
N ILE A 269 -14.11 1.32 8.37
CA ILE A 269 -14.31 2.69 7.87
C ILE A 269 -15.12 3.52 8.88
N ARG A 270 -16.25 2.96 9.34
CA ARG A 270 -17.11 3.60 10.36
C ARG A 270 -16.34 3.87 11.65
N HIS A 271 -15.53 2.91 12.11
CA HIS A 271 -14.71 3.07 13.31
C HIS A 271 -13.67 4.19 13.14
N ALA A 272 -12.91 4.17 12.04
CA ALA A 272 -11.91 5.20 11.74
C ALA A 272 -12.52 6.61 11.76
N TYR A 273 -13.71 6.78 11.18
CA TYR A 273 -14.40 8.07 11.16
C TYR A 273 -14.98 8.47 12.52
N TRP A 274 -15.81 7.61 13.11
CA TRP A 274 -16.58 7.97 14.31
C TRP A 274 -15.78 7.95 15.60
N GLN A 275 -14.80 7.07 15.71
CA GLN A 275 -13.98 6.90 16.92
C GLN A 275 -12.64 7.63 16.80
N GLU A 276 -11.93 7.43 15.68
CA GLU A 276 -10.55 7.95 15.52
C GLU A 276 -10.48 9.33 14.85
N ARG A 277 -11.62 9.84 14.35
CA ARG A 277 -11.72 11.11 13.62
C ARG A 277 -10.81 11.17 12.39
N GLN A 278 -10.63 10.02 11.73
CA GLN A 278 -9.83 9.87 10.52
C GLN A 278 -10.71 9.55 9.32
N ILE A 279 -10.37 10.12 8.17
CA ILE A 279 -10.94 9.75 6.87
C ILE A 279 -9.94 8.81 6.21
N VAL A 280 -10.31 7.54 6.05
CA VAL A 280 -9.42 6.46 5.62
C VAL A 280 -10.14 5.62 4.58
N GLU A 281 -9.43 5.21 3.52
CA GLU A 281 -9.99 4.34 2.49
C GLU A 281 -10.15 2.90 3.01
N GLY A 282 -10.97 2.05 2.37
CA GLY A 282 -11.24 0.70 2.86
C GLY A 282 -9.97 -0.15 3.02
N SER A 283 -9.04 -0.02 2.08
CA SER A 283 -7.71 -0.66 2.11
C SER A 283 -6.87 -0.25 3.32
N GLY A 284 -7.04 1.00 3.78
CA GLY A 284 -6.32 1.54 4.92
C GLY A 284 -6.88 1.13 6.27
N VAL A 285 -8.13 0.65 6.35
CA VAL A 285 -8.76 0.26 7.62
C VAL A 285 -8.74 -1.23 7.91
N VAL A 286 -8.15 -2.06 7.03
CA VAL A 286 -8.23 -3.53 7.18
C VAL A 286 -7.63 -4.04 8.50
N GLY A 287 -6.62 -3.35 9.04
CA GLY A 287 -6.09 -3.60 10.38
C GLY A 287 -7.11 -3.37 11.50
N ILE A 288 -7.84 -2.26 11.43
CA ILE A 288 -8.93 -1.94 12.37
C ILE A 288 -10.04 -2.98 12.25
N ALA A 289 -10.47 -3.27 11.02
CA ALA A 289 -11.53 -4.22 10.71
C ALA A 289 -11.24 -5.61 11.28
N ALA A 290 -10.04 -6.15 11.02
CA ALA A 290 -9.64 -7.47 11.51
C ALA A 290 -9.58 -7.55 13.04
N LEU A 291 -9.12 -6.48 13.71
CA LEU A 291 -9.06 -6.44 15.16
C LEU A 291 -10.46 -6.39 15.79
N ILE A 292 -11.37 -5.56 15.26
CA ILE A 292 -12.77 -5.49 15.71
C ILE A 292 -13.47 -6.83 15.48
N ALA A 293 -13.23 -7.47 14.34
CA ALA A 293 -13.77 -8.79 14.01
C ALA A 293 -13.07 -9.95 14.75
N GLN A 294 -12.10 -9.65 15.63
CA GLN A 294 -11.33 -10.62 16.41
C GLN A 294 -10.68 -11.72 15.55
N LYS A 295 -10.26 -11.38 14.32
CA LYS A 295 -9.61 -12.32 13.40
C LYS A 295 -8.28 -12.82 13.96
N PHE A 296 -7.57 -11.97 14.69
CA PHE A 296 -6.36 -12.34 15.41
C PHE A 296 -6.40 -11.80 16.84
N LYS A 297 -5.74 -12.51 17.76
CA LYS A 297 -5.56 -12.08 19.14
C LYS A 297 -4.13 -11.57 19.35
N PRO A 298 -3.94 -10.28 19.69
CA PRO A 298 -2.65 -9.75 20.12
C PRO A 298 -2.16 -10.38 21.43
N LYS A 299 -0.85 -10.46 21.61
CA LYS A 299 -0.22 -10.88 22.87
C LYS A 299 0.37 -9.71 23.68
N GLY A 300 0.63 -8.59 23.02
CA GLY A 300 1.12 -7.34 23.61
C GLY A 300 0.79 -6.15 22.70
N PRO A 301 1.47 -5.00 22.84
CA PRO A 301 1.17 -3.79 22.09
C PRO A 301 1.14 -4.00 20.57
N VAL A 302 0.12 -3.44 19.92
CA VAL A 302 -0.14 -3.60 18.48
C VAL A 302 0.07 -2.28 17.76
N ALA A 303 0.67 -2.32 16.58
CA ALA A 303 0.62 -1.24 15.60
C ALA A 303 -0.25 -1.64 14.40
N LEU A 304 -1.32 -0.87 14.13
CA LEU A 304 -2.15 -0.98 12.93
C LEU A 304 -1.76 0.12 11.94
N ILE A 305 -1.50 -0.25 10.69
CA ILE A 305 -1.14 0.73 9.65
C ILE A 305 -2.41 1.21 8.94
N LEU A 306 -2.67 2.51 9.03
CA LEU A 306 -3.68 3.20 8.24
C LEU A 306 -3.04 3.66 6.93
N SER A 307 -3.04 2.78 5.92
CA SER A 307 -2.13 2.90 4.77
C SER A 307 -2.47 3.99 3.76
N GLY A 308 -3.74 4.41 3.68
CA GLY A 308 -4.19 5.38 2.68
C GLY A 308 -5.56 5.98 3.00
N GLY A 309 -5.80 7.19 2.48
CA GLY A 309 -7.03 7.97 2.70
C GLY A 309 -7.61 8.57 1.42
N ASN A 310 -7.23 8.06 0.25
CA ASN A 310 -7.68 8.58 -1.04
C ASN A 310 -9.00 7.93 -1.46
N VAL A 311 -10.01 8.08 -0.61
CA VAL A 311 -11.33 7.47 -0.77
C VAL A 311 -12.25 8.32 -1.65
N ASP A 312 -13.19 7.67 -2.33
CA ASP A 312 -14.35 8.35 -2.91
C ASP A 312 -15.24 8.88 -1.77
N MET A 313 -15.45 10.19 -1.70
CA MET A 313 -16.17 10.80 -0.59
C MET A 313 -17.68 10.50 -0.59
N GLU A 314 -18.27 10.21 -1.75
CA GLU A 314 -19.68 9.81 -1.83
C GLU A 314 -19.86 8.40 -1.28
N GLN A 315 -19.01 7.46 -1.72
CA GLN A 315 -18.98 6.10 -1.17
C GLN A 315 -18.67 6.13 0.34
N HIS A 316 -17.67 6.90 0.76
CA HIS A 316 -17.31 7.02 2.16
C HIS A 316 -18.48 7.56 2.99
N PHE A 317 -19.19 8.59 2.49
CA PHE A 317 -20.36 9.16 3.16
C PHE A 317 -21.49 8.13 3.35
N ARG A 318 -21.79 7.34 2.32
CA ARG A 318 -22.77 6.25 2.39
C ARG A 318 -22.42 5.23 3.47
N VAL A 319 -21.17 4.75 3.47
CA VAL A 319 -20.69 3.76 4.47
C VAL A 319 -20.78 4.31 5.90
N ILE A 320 -20.32 5.54 6.15
CA ILE A 320 -20.39 6.13 7.50
C ILE A 320 -21.82 6.48 7.94
N GLY A 321 -22.73 6.67 6.98
CA GLY A 321 -24.17 6.83 7.19
C GLY A 321 -24.89 5.54 7.59
N GLY A 322 -24.19 4.40 7.61
CA GLY A 322 -24.73 3.11 8.03
C GLY A 322 -25.25 2.24 6.87
N GLU A 323 -25.05 2.67 5.63
CA GLU A 323 -25.38 1.84 4.47
C GLU A 323 -24.36 0.70 4.35
N ASP A 324 -24.87 -0.53 4.20
CA ASP A 324 -24.06 -1.68 3.81
C ASP A 324 -23.95 -1.65 2.28
N VAL A 325 -22.90 -0.96 1.81
CA VAL A 325 -22.65 -0.79 0.37
C VAL A 325 -22.25 -2.14 -0.23
N ASP A 326 -23.14 -2.76 -1.02
CA ASP A 326 -22.82 -3.94 -1.82
C ASP A 326 -22.42 -3.53 -3.24
N LEU A 327 -21.11 -3.41 -3.45
CA LEU A 327 -20.54 -3.01 -4.74
C LEU A 327 -20.80 -4.02 -5.87
N MET A 328 -21.24 -5.25 -5.56
CA MET A 328 -21.62 -6.23 -6.59
C MET A 328 -23.00 -5.95 -7.17
N GLU A 329 -23.94 -5.44 -6.36
CA GLU A 329 -25.30 -5.10 -6.81
C GLU A 329 -25.32 -3.79 -7.59
N GLU A 330 -24.37 -2.88 -7.31
CA GLU A 330 -24.26 -1.58 -8.00
C GLU A 330 -23.62 -1.66 -9.39
N GLY A 331 -22.91 -2.74 -9.68
CA GLY A 331 -22.24 -2.98 -10.96
C GLY A 331 -23.00 -3.85 -11.96
N ALA A 332 -24.23 -4.28 -11.63
CA ALA A 332 -25.07 -5.16 -12.43
C ALA A 332 -26.06 -4.42 -13.35
#